data_AF-A0A8C5IDF4-F1
#
_entry.id   AF-A0A8C5IDF4-F1
#
_cell.length_a   1.000
_cell.length_b   1.000
_cell.length_c   1.000
_cell.angle_alpha   90.00
_cell.angle_beta   90.00
_cell.angle_gamma   90.00
#
_symmetry.space_group_name_H-M   'P 1'
#
loop_
_entity.id
_entity.type
_entity.pdbx_description
1 polymer ?
#
loop_
_entity_poly.entity_id
_entity_poly.type
_entity_poly.pdbx_seq_one_letter_code
_entity_poly.pdbx_strand_id
1 'polypeptide(L)'
;MGLQEQAAPFRPSPCSCLTLLSVPRSLSGRIVGGVWWFFTLIIISSYTANLAAFLTVERMVSPIESAEDLAKQTEIAYGTLEAGSTKEFFRRSKIAVFEKMWTYMKSAEPSVFVRTTEEGMIRVRKSKGKYAYLLESTMNEYIEQRKPCDTMKVGGNLDSKGYGIATPKGSALRNPVNLAVLKLNEQGLLDKLKNKWWYDKGECGSGGGDSKDKTSALSLSNVAGVFYILIGGLGLAMLVALIEFCYKSRSESKRMKVQNHSTSSNRNTLNFLKMNEGRLCVQHG
;
A
#
# COMPACT_ATOMS: atom_id res chain seq x y z
N MET A 1 -46.53 32.64 -33.59
CA MET A 1 -45.97 31.63 -34.51
C MET A 1 -45.08 30.74 -33.67
N GLY A 2 -45.61 29.66 -33.10
CA GLY A 2 -45.63 28.32 -33.70
C GLY A 2 -44.32 27.63 -33.33
N LEU A 3 -44.25 26.49 -32.63
CA LEU A 3 -45.12 25.31 -32.57
C LEU A 3 -45.02 24.69 -31.16
N GLN A 4 -46.17 24.40 -30.56
CA GLN A 4 -46.29 23.56 -29.35
C GLN A 4 -46.67 22.15 -29.84
N GLU A 5 -45.71 21.22 -29.75
CA GLU A 5 -45.90 19.83 -30.15
C GLU A 5 -46.63 19.07 -29.03
N GLN A 6 -47.67 18.34 -29.43
CA GLN A 6 -48.60 17.62 -28.55
C GLN A 6 -47.91 16.43 -27.88
N ALA A 7 -47.81 16.44 -26.55
CA ALA A 7 -47.45 15.27 -25.76
C ALA A 7 -48.64 14.30 -25.67
N ALA A 8 -48.57 13.18 -26.39
CA ALA A 8 -49.46 12.04 -26.20
C ALA A 8 -49.16 11.31 -24.87
N PRO A 9 -50.15 10.79 -24.14
CA PRO A 9 -49.92 10.06 -22.90
C PRO A 9 -49.41 8.65 -23.23
N PHE A 10 -48.11 8.41 -23.00
CA PHE A 10 -47.55 7.07 -22.95
C PHE A 10 -48.19 6.30 -21.78
N ARG A 11 -48.98 5.26 -22.10
CA ARG A 11 -49.40 4.26 -21.12
C ARG A 11 -48.15 3.59 -20.54
N PRO A 12 -47.94 3.55 -19.21
CA PRO A 12 -46.88 2.75 -18.65
C PRO A 12 -47.28 1.27 -18.71
N SER A 13 -46.61 0.51 -19.57
CA SER A 13 -46.58 -0.95 -19.53
C SER A 13 -45.99 -1.40 -18.18
N PRO A 14 -46.65 -2.30 -17.43
CA PRO A 14 -46.25 -2.65 -16.07
C PRO A 14 -45.21 -3.78 -16.11
N CYS A 15 -44.06 -3.57 -16.76
CA CYS A 15 -43.01 -4.60 -16.85
C CYS A 15 -41.63 -3.96 -17.02
N SER A 16 -41.26 -3.03 -16.15
CA SER A 16 -39.86 -2.59 -15.96
C SER A 16 -39.70 -2.01 -14.56
N CYS A 17 -40.22 -2.73 -13.57
CA CYS A 17 -39.92 -2.46 -12.17
C CYS A 17 -38.62 -3.19 -11.85
N LEU A 18 -37.53 -2.42 -11.77
CA LEU A 18 -36.32 -2.68 -10.97
C LEU A 18 -36.34 -4.04 -10.24
N THR A 19 -35.76 -5.06 -10.87
CA THR A 19 -35.49 -6.33 -10.21
C THR A 19 -34.50 -6.09 -9.07
N LEU A 20 -34.80 -6.69 -7.91
CA LEU A 20 -33.93 -6.94 -6.73
C LEU A 20 -34.12 -6.09 -5.48
N LEU A 21 -35.36 -5.92 -5.05
CA LEU A 21 -35.66 -6.23 -3.65
C LEU A 21 -37.04 -6.90 -3.57
N SER A 22 -37.06 -8.22 -3.77
CA SER A 22 -38.23 -9.03 -3.45
C SER A 22 -38.43 -8.99 -1.94
N VAL A 23 -39.12 -7.95 -1.45
CA VAL A 23 -39.46 -7.84 -0.03
C VAL A 23 -40.24 -9.10 0.34
N PRO A 24 -39.73 -9.92 1.27
CA PRO A 24 -40.39 -11.15 1.64
C PRO A 24 -41.82 -10.86 2.05
N ARG A 25 -42.77 -11.53 1.39
CA ARG A 25 -44.20 -11.38 1.68
C ARG A 25 -44.56 -11.98 3.04
N SER A 26 -43.82 -13.00 3.51
CA SER A 26 -44.05 -13.60 4.83
C SER A 26 -43.40 -12.76 5.95
N LEU A 27 -44.07 -12.71 7.10
CA LEU A 27 -43.58 -12.00 8.29
C LEU A 27 -42.20 -12.52 8.74
N SER A 28 -42.01 -13.84 8.71
CA SER A 28 -40.74 -14.49 9.05
C SER A 28 -39.59 -14.04 8.14
N GLY A 29 -39.85 -13.90 6.84
CA GLY A 29 -38.83 -13.42 5.90
C GLY A 29 -38.46 -11.95 6.13
N ARG A 30 -39.41 -11.11 6.58
CA ARG A 30 -39.14 -9.71 6.92
C ARG A 30 -38.26 -9.57 8.15
N ILE A 31 -38.47 -10.42 9.17
CA ILE A 31 -37.62 -10.44 10.38
C ILE A 31 -36.20 -10.84 10.01
N VAL A 32 -36.03 -11.92 9.23
CA VAL A 32 -34.70 -12.36 8.76
C VAL A 32 -34.02 -11.29 7.90
N GLY A 33 -34.76 -10.66 6.99
CA GLY A 33 -34.26 -9.57 6.16
C GLY A 33 -33.84 -8.34 6.98
N GLY A 34 -34.60 -7.99 8.02
CA GLY A 34 -34.28 -6.89 8.93
C GLY A 34 -33.01 -7.15 9.76
N VAL A 35 -32.88 -8.36 10.31
CA VAL A 35 -31.66 -8.77 11.04
C VAL A 35 -30.46 -8.80 10.09
N TRP A 36 -30.61 -9.34 8.88
CA TRP A 36 -29.55 -9.34 7.88
C TRP A 36 -29.14 -7.93 7.49
N TRP A 37 -30.10 -7.03 7.24
CA TRP A 37 -29.81 -5.64 6.88
C TRP A 37 -29.04 -4.92 8.00
N PHE A 38 -29.48 -5.06 9.24
CA PHE A 38 -28.79 -4.49 10.39
C PHE A 38 -27.38 -5.05 10.54
N PHE A 39 -27.21 -6.37 10.41
CA PHE A 39 -25.89 -7.01 10.41
C PHE A 39 -24.98 -6.45 9.30
N THR A 40 -25.47 -6.35 8.06
CA THR A 40 -24.70 -5.79 6.96
C THR A 40 -24.32 -4.33 7.17
N LEU A 41 -25.20 -3.52 7.77
CA LEU A 41 -24.92 -2.13 8.10
C LEU A 41 -23.76 -2.02 9.10
N ILE A 42 -23.78 -2.82 10.17
CA ILE A 42 -22.69 -2.86 11.16
C ILE A 42 -21.36 -3.26 10.52
N ILE A 43 -21.36 -4.26 9.65
CA ILE A 43 -20.15 -4.72 8.95
C ILE A 43 -19.60 -3.62 8.02
N ILE A 44 -20.45 -3.03 7.17
CA ILE A 44 -20.03 -1.96 6.26
C ILE A 44 -19.49 -0.76 7.05
N SER A 45 -20.18 -0.35 8.11
CA SER A 45 -19.76 0.77 8.96
C SER A 45 -18.42 0.50 9.66
N SER A 46 -18.20 -0.72 10.14
CA SER A 46 -16.93 -1.08 10.81
C SER A 46 -15.78 -1.15 9.81
N TYR A 47 -16.05 -1.68 8.61
CA TYR A 47 -15.07 -1.72 7.53
C TYR A 47 -14.70 -0.32 7.03
N THR A 48 -15.68 0.57 6.82
CA THR A 48 -15.42 1.94 6.40
C THR A 48 -14.68 2.74 7.46
N ALA A 49 -14.98 2.54 8.75
CA ALA A 49 -14.25 3.17 9.85
C ALA A 49 -12.78 2.71 9.92
N ASN A 50 -12.52 1.40 9.83
CA ASN A 50 -11.15 0.87 9.83
C ASN A 50 -10.37 1.29 8.59
N LEU A 51 -11.01 1.30 7.42
CA LEU A 51 -10.41 1.79 6.18
C LEU A 51 -10.07 3.28 6.28
N ALA A 52 -10.97 4.11 6.82
CA ALA A 52 -10.72 5.53 7.04
C ALA A 52 -9.55 5.76 8.01
N ALA A 53 -9.49 4.99 9.11
CA ALA A 53 -8.37 5.04 10.04
C ALA A 53 -7.05 4.63 9.39
N PHE A 54 -7.05 3.61 8.53
CA PHE A 54 -5.84 3.21 7.80
C PHE A 54 -5.41 4.27 6.76
N LEU A 55 -6.37 4.91 6.08
CA LEU A 55 -6.10 5.94 5.09
C LEU A 55 -5.64 7.28 5.70
N THR A 56 -6.05 7.59 6.94
CA THR A 56 -5.60 8.81 7.64
C THR A 56 -4.27 8.61 8.35
N VAL A 57 -3.94 7.37 8.74
CA VAL A 57 -2.65 7.04 9.31
C VAL A 57 -1.70 6.68 8.17
N GLU A 58 -1.18 7.70 7.49
CA GLU A 58 0.14 7.58 6.87
C GLU A 58 1.15 7.43 8.02
N ARG A 59 1.34 6.21 8.50
CA ARG A 59 2.50 5.95 9.35
C ARG A 59 3.71 6.27 8.47
N MET A 60 4.51 7.25 8.89
CA MET A 60 5.92 7.30 8.52
C MET A 60 6.55 6.02 9.10
N VAL A 61 6.36 4.89 8.43
CA VAL A 61 6.99 3.63 8.83
C VAL A 61 8.44 3.77 8.42
N SER A 62 9.28 4.14 9.38
CA SER A 62 10.71 4.01 9.18
C SER A 62 11.00 2.51 9.02
N PRO A 63 11.58 2.07 7.89
CA PRO A 63 11.92 0.66 7.70
C PRO A 63 13.02 0.17 8.64
N ILE A 64 13.66 1.09 9.37
CA ILE A 64 14.71 0.84 10.35
C ILE A 64 14.39 1.58 11.65
N GLU A 65 14.59 0.95 12.80
CA GLU A 65 14.45 1.59 14.11
C GLU A 65 15.80 1.70 14.84
N SER A 66 16.77 0.85 14.46
CA SER A 66 18.03 0.68 15.16
C SER A 66 19.20 0.34 14.22
N ALA A 67 20.43 0.48 14.71
CA ALA A 67 21.62 0.07 13.95
C ALA A 67 21.73 -1.46 13.84
N GLU A 68 21.15 -2.18 14.78
CA GLU A 68 21.03 -3.64 14.76
C GLU A 68 20.22 -4.10 13.56
N ASP A 69 19.16 -3.38 13.20
CA ASP A 69 18.34 -3.72 12.03
C ASP A 69 19.12 -3.50 10.74
N LEU A 70 19.88 -2.39 10.64
CA LEU A 70 20.81 -2.16 9.53
C LEU A 70 21.83 -3.30 9.40
N ALA A 71 22.33 -3.85 10.51
CA ALA A 71 23.29 -4.95 10.51
C ALA A 71 22.67 -6.31 10.14
N LYS A 72 21.35 -6.49 10.27
CA LYS A 72 20.64 -7.74 9.92
C LYS A 72 20.32 -7.82 8.43
N GLN A 73 20.07 -6.69 7.79
CA GLN A 73 19.65 -6.59 6.39
C GLN A 73 20.80 -6.10 5.49
N THR A 74 20.63 -6.25 4.17
CA THR A 74 21.62 -5.82 3.16
C THR A 74 21.00 -4.99 2.02
N GLU A 75 19.71 -4.65 2.11
CA GLU A 75 18.96 -3.89 1.12
C GLU A 75 19.29 -2.39 1.17
N ILE A 76 19.46 -1.85 2.37
CA ILE A 76 19.87 -0.49 2.67
C ILE A 76 21.38 -0.52 2.94
N ALA A 77 22.14 0.06 2.03
CA ALA A 77 23.57 0.24 2.23
C ALA A 77 23.82 1.28 3.33
N TYR A 78 24.92 1.17 4.06
CA TYR A 78 25.29 2.17 5.06
C TYR A 78 26.78 2.42 5.07
N GLY A 79 27.15 3.66 5.39
CA GLY A 79 28.55 4.09 5.38
C GLY A 79 28.82 5.31 6.23
N THR A 80 30.10 5.60 6.41
CA THR A 80 30.62 6.73 7.21
C THR A 80 31.55 7.60 6.36
N LEU A 81 32.01 8.71 6.94
CA LEU A 81 33.13 9.47 6.39
C LEU A 81 34.39 8.60 6.28
N GLU A 82 35.14 8.71 5.18
CA GLU A 82 36.32 7.90 4.89
C GLU A 82 37.50 8.19 5.85
N ALA A 83 37.62 9.45 6.29
CA ALA A 83 38.68 9.92 7.17
C ALA A 83 38.07 10.56 8.44
N GLY A 84 37.44 9.75 9.29
CA GLY A 84 36.75 10.23 10.50
C GLY A 84 36.83 9.29 11.69
N SER A 85 36.54 9.83 12.88
CA SER A 85 36.48 9.10 14.16
C SER A 85 35.44 7.97 14.14
N THR A 86 34.35 8.13 13.38
CA THR A 86 33.29 7.14 13.22
C THR A 86 33.77 5.89 12.50
N LYS A 87 34.58 6.02 11.44
CA LYS A 87 35.17 4.87 10.75
C LYS A 87 36.10 4.09 11.66
N GLU A 88 36.95 4.81 12.40
CA GLU A 88 37.89 4.19 13.34
C GLU A 88 37.17 3.54 14.53
N PHE A 89 36.04 4.10 14.96
CA PHE A 89 35.16 3.49 15.97
C PHE A 89 34.69 2.10 15.52
N PHE A 90 34.13 1.97 14.30
CA PHE A 90 33.70 0.67 13.78
C PHE A 90 34.87 -0.29 13.59
N ARG A 91 36.04 0.20 13.16
CA ARG A 91 37.25 -0.62 12.99
C ARG A 91 37.79 -1.20 14.30
N ARG A 92 37.67 -0.47 15.42
CA ARG A 92 38.20 -0.87 16.74
C ARG A 92 37.15 -1.47 17.66
N SER A 93 35.88 -1.37 17.31
CA SER A 93 34.79 -1.89 18.12
C SER A 93 34.92 -3.39 18.30
N LYS A 94 34.61 -3.87 19.50
CA LYS A 94 34.56 -5.31 19.86
C LYS A 94 33.13 -5.83 20.02
N ILE A 95 32.14 -4.99 19.73
CA ILE A 95 30.72 -5.34 19.84
C ILE A 95 30.35 -6.07 18.55
N ALA A 96 29.82 -7.30 18.67
CA ALA A 96 29.53 -8.18 17.53
C ALA A 96 28.70 -7.50 16.42
N VAL A 97 27.72 -6.68 16.79
CA VAL A 97 26.88 -5.92 15.82
C VAL A 97 27.75 -4.96 15.01
N PHE A 98 28.61 -4.18 15.66
CA PHE A 98 29.47 -3.18 15.02
C PHE A 98 30.62 -3.82 14.24
N GLU A 99 31.15 -4.96 14.68
CA GLU A 99 32.13 -5.74 13.91
C GLU A 99 31.51 -6.30 12.61
N LYS A 100 30.25 -6.77 12.67
CA LYS A 100 29.51 -7.20 11.48
C LYS A 100 29.30 -6.03 10.51
N MET A 101 28.89 -4.87 11.02
CA MET A 101 28.74 -3.64 10.23
C MET A 101 30.06 -3.20 9.61
N TRP A 102 31.17 -3.27 10.36
CA TRP A 102 32.50 -2.96 9.85
C TRP A 102 32.92 -3.90 8.73
N THR A 103 32.71 -5.20 8.91
CA THR A 103 33.00 -6.21 7.88
C THR A 103 32.25 -5.91 6.59
N TYR A 104 30.96 -5.60 6.69
CA TYR A 104 30.14 -5.17 5.55
C TYR A 104 30.70 -3.91 4.90
N MET A 105 30.96 -2.84 5.67
CA MET A 105 31.49 -1.57 5.12
C MET A 105 32.85 -1.75 4.44
N LYS A 106 33.68 -2.67 4.95
CA LYS A 106 35.00 -2.99 4.38
C LYS A 106 34.89 -3.77 3.06
N SER A 107 33.91 -4.66 2.93
CA SER A 107 33.73 -5.52 1.73
C SER A 107 32.71 -4.96 0.73
N ALA A 108 32.12 -3.79 0.98
CA ALA A 108 31.07 -3.25 0.13
C ALA A 108 31.63 -2.69 -1.18
N GLU A 109 31.08 -3.14 -2.30
CA GLU A 109 31.35 -2.65 -3.65
C GLU A 109 30.03 -2.20 -4.31
N PRO A 110 29.89 -0.93 -4.75
CA PRO A 110 30.87 0.16 -4.68
C PRO A 110 31.06 0.70 -3.25
N SER A 111 32.17 1.41 -3.02
CA SER A 111 32.52 1.97 -1.70
C SER A 111 31.33 2.70 -1.05
N VAL A 112 31.03 2.32 0.19
CA VAL A 112 30.02 2.99 1.03
C VAL A 112 30.58 4.21 1.76
N PHE A 113 31.91 4.39 1.77
CA PHE A 113 32.53 5.56 2.38
C PHE A 113 32.40 6.78 1.49
N VAL A 114 32.31 7.95 2.11
CA VAL A 114 32.27 9.26 1.44
C VAL A 114 33.42 10.15 1.92
N ARG A 115 33.86 11.09 1.10
CA ARG A 115 35.01 11.95 1.43
C ARG A 115 34.61 13.16 2.24
N THR A 116 33.37 13.61 2.09
CA THR A 116 32.82 14.78 2.79
C THR A 116 31.44 14.50 3.35
N THR A 117 31.06 15.22 4.40
CA THR A 117 29.71 15.11 5.00
C THR A 117 28.62 15.48 3.99
N GLU A 118 28.86 16.51 3.17
CA GLU A 118 27.93 16.94 2.12
C GLU A 118 27.66 15.84 1.08
N GLU A 119 28.71 15.16 0.63
CA GLU A 119 28.59 14.02 -0.28
C GLU A 119 27.74 12.89 0.34
N GLY A 120 27.96 12.60 1.63
CA GLY A 120 27.14 11.65 2.39
C GLY A 120 25.66 12.02 2.40
N MET A 121 25.34 13.29 2.66
CA MET A 121 23.96 13.79 2.67
C MET A 121 23.33 13.71 1.28
N ILE A 122 24.02 14.19 0.24
CA ILE A 122 23.53 14.12 -1.14
C ILE A 122 23.29 12.68 -1.57
N ARG A 123 24.16 11.74 -1.16
CA ARG A 123 24.00 10.32 -1.43
C ARG A 123 22.75 9.75 -0.77
N VAL A 124 22.48 10.05 0.50
CA VAL A 124 21.24 9.65 1.19
C VAL A 124 20.01 10.14 0.43
N ARG A 125 19.98 11.44 0.11
CA ARG A 125 18.87 12.09 -0.61
C ARG A 125 18.59 11.45 -1.98
N LYS A 126 19.66 11.13 -2.74
CA LYS A 126 19.54 10.51 -4.07
C LYS A 126 19.18 9.03 -4.02
N SER A 127 19.47 8.33 -2.92
CA SER A 127 19.32 6.88 -2.82
C SER A 127 17.90 6.42 -2.48
N LYS A 128 16.93 7.34 -2.32
CA LYS A 128 15.50 7.04 -2.09
C LYS A 128 15.27 5.96 -1.00
N GLY A 129 15.97 6.10 0.13
CA GLY A 129 15.87 5.16 1.27
C GLY A 129 16.69 3.88 1.16
N LYS A 130 17.55 3.73 0.15
CA LYS A 130 18.48 2.58 -0.01
C LYS A 130 19.89 2.84 0.51
N TYR A 131 20.14 4.00 1.11
CA TYR A 131 21.43 4.33 1.74
C TYR A 131 21.23 5.11 3.04
N ALA A 132 21.90 4.67 4.10
CA ALA A 132 21.94 5.33 5.40
C ALA A 132 23.35 5.88 5.67
N TYR A 133 23.44 7.11 6.17
CA TYR A 133 24.71 7.75 6.47
C TYR A 133 24.91 7.88 7.98
N LEU A 134 26.01 7.32 8.47
CA LEU A 134 26.34 7.30 9.89
C LEU A 134 27.26 8.49 10.21
N LEU A 135 26.74 9.42 11.00
CA LEU A 135 27.43 10.65 11.42
C LEU A 135 27.12 10.99 12.88
N GLU A 136 27.81 11.99 13.43
CA GLU A 136 27.64 12.42 14.82
C GLU A 136 26.24 13.00 15.06
N SER A 137 25.65 12.71 16.23
CA SER A 137 24.25 13.07 16.53
C SER A 137 23.98 14.57 16.41
N THR A 138 24.95 15.42 16.78
CA THR A 138 24.82 16.88 16.71
C THR A 138 24.66 17.39 15.29
N MET A 139 25.41 16.81 14.34
CA MET A 139 25.33 17.19 12.94
C MET A 139 24.05 16.59 12.32
N ASN A 140 23.61 15.42 12.78
CA ASN A 140 22.35 14.82 12.31
C ASN A 140 21.14 15.69 12.71
N GLU A 141 21.05 16.05 13.99
CA GLU A 141 20.02 16.96 14.52
C GLU A 141 20.05 18.33 13.83
N TYR A 142 21.24 18.80 13.41
CA TYR A 142 21.37 20.08 12.70
C TYR A 142 20.80 19.99 11.28
N ILE A 143 21.12 18.93 10.53
CA ILE A 143 20.72 18.76 9.14
C ILE A 143 19.24 18.46 9.01
N GLU A 144 18.66 17.73 9.97
CA GLU A 144 17.21 17.50 10.07
C GLU A 144 16.42 18.82 10.13
N GLN A 145 17.00 19.88 10.70
CA GLN A 145 16.39 21.20 10.80
C GLN A 145 16.66 22.10 9.58
N ARG A 146 17.29 21.58 8.52
CA ARG A 146 17.61 22.34 7.30
C ARG A 146 16.77 21.92 6.11
N LYS A 147 16.47 22.86 5.22
CA LYS A 147 15.76 22.55 3.97
C LYS A 147 16.54 21.54 3.11
N PRO A 148 15.85 20.63 2.40
CA PRO A 148 14.40 20.53 2.25
C PRO A 148 13.70 19.63 3.31
N CYS A 149 14.26 19.47 4.52
CA CYS A 149 13.66 18.70 5.62
C CYS A 149 13.41 17.22 5.25
N ASP A 150 14.32 16.65 4.46
CA ASP A 150 14.22 15.33 3.84
C ASP A 150 15.08 14.26 4.52
N THR A 151 15.63 14.58 5.69
CA THR A 151 16.45 13.70 6.52
C THR A 151 15.85 13.61 7.92
N MET A 152 15.98 12.46 8.56
CA MET A 152 15.52 12.25 9.93
C MET A 152 16.53 11.43 10.72
N LYS A 153 16.65 11.70 12.03
CA LYS A 153 17.42 10.86 12.94
C LYS A 153 16.62 9.61 13.29
N VAL A 154 17.25 8.44 13.15
CA VAL A 154 16.66 7.14 13.52
C VAL A 154 17.49 6.48 14.61
N GLY A 155 16.82 5.93 15.61
CA GLY A 155 17.45 5.21 16.70
C GLY A 155 18.20 6.09 17.71
N GLY A 156 18.80 5.43 18.69
CA GLY A 156 19.64 6.08 19.70
C GLY A 156 21.07 6.36 19.20
N ASN A 157 21.85 7.06 20.01
CA ASN A 157 23.27 7.25 19.74
C ASN A 157 24.02 5.91 19.94
N LEU A 158 24.95 5.59 19.04
CA LEU A 158 25.75 4.35 19.10
C LEU A 158 26.89 4.40 20.13
N ASP A 159 27.31 5.61 20.46
CA ASP A 159 28.32 5.88 21.47
C ASP A 159 27.99 7.17 22.25
N SER A 160 28.71 7.37 23.35
CA SER A 160 28.62 8.58 24.16
C SER A 160 29.90 9.38 23.98
N LYS A 161 29.88 10.34 23.05
CA LYS A 161 30.98 11.27 22.77
C LYS A 161 30.56 12.71 23.06
N GLY A 162 31.55 13.57 23.33
CA GLY A 162 31.34 14.99 23.55
C GLY A 162 32.48 15.83 22.96
N TYR A 163 32.15 17.05 22.56
CA TYR A 163 33.16 18.03 22.13
C TYR A 163 33.79 18.72 23.34
N GLY A 164 35.08 19.04 23.22
CA GLY A 164 35.83 19.78 24.22
C GLY A 164 36.74 20.82 23.59
N ILE A 165 37.10 21.85 24.37
CA ILE A 165 38.02 22.89 23.93
C ILE A 165 39.45 22.37 24.12
N ALA A 166 40.20 22.26 23.03
CA ALA A 166 41.60 21.83 23.06
C ALA A 166 42.53 23.02 23.34
N THR A 167 43.51 22.81 24.21
CA THR A 167 44.63 23.73 24.43
C THR A 167 45.95 22.98 24.27
N PRO A 168 47.05 23.64 23.87
CA PRO A 168 48.37 23.00 23.85
C PRO A 168 48.71 22.38 25.20
N LYS A 169 49.39 21.23 25.19
CA LYS A 169 49.82 20.57 26.43
C LYS A 169 50.68 21.53 27.26
N GLY A 170 50.34 21.70 28.53
CA GLY A 170 51.03 22.62 29.44
C GLY A 170 50.59 24.09 29.36
N SER A 171 49.59 24.44 28.56
CA SER A 171 49.10 25.82 28.46
C SER A 171 48.46 26.29 29.77
N ALA A 172 48.81 27.51 30.21
CA ALA A 172 48.18 28.18 31.36
C ALA A 172 46.68 28.46 31.16
N LEU A 173 46.19 28.45 29.92
CA LEU A 173 44.77 28.66 29.59
C LEU A 173 43.88 27.47 29.94
N ARG A 174 44.45 26.28 30.16
CA ARG A 174 43.68 25.06 30.41
C ARG A 174 42.73 25.21 31.60
N ASN A 175 43.22 25.66 32.75
CA ASN A 175 42.41 25.75 33.98
C ASN A 175 41.35 26.87 33.90
N PRO A 176 41.69 28.11 33.48
CA PRO A 176 40.68 29.16 33.30
C PRO A 176 39.58 28.79 32.31
N VAL A 177 39.92 28.19 31.17
CA VAL A 177 38.93 27.76 30.15
C VAL A 177 38.04 26.64 30.68
N ASN A 178 38.61 25.66 31.38
CA ASN A 178 37.84 24.56 31.96
C ASN A 178 36.80 25.06 32.98
N LEU A 179 37.21 25.97 33.87
CA LEU A 179 36.29 26.58 34.86
C LEU A 179 35.22 27.43 34.17
N ALA A 180 35.56 28.16 33.12
CA ALA A 180 34.60 28.94 32.36
C ALA A 180 33.54 28.05 31.69
N VAL A 181 33.93 26.92 31.10
CA VAL A 181 32.98 25.96 30.50
C VAL A 181 32.02 25.39 31.55
N LEU A 182 32.53 25.01 32.72
CA LEU A 182 31.68 24.51 33.82
C LEU A 182 30.66 25.57 34.27
N LYS A 183 31.10 26.82 34.43
CA LYS A 183 30.21 27.93 34.79
C LYS A 183 29.11 28.16 33.75
N LEU A 184 29.43 28.09 32.46
CA LEU A 184 28.45 28.23 31.38
C LEU A 184 27.45 27.05 31.35
N ASN A 185 27.91 25.86 31.72
CA ASN A 185 27.07 24.67 31.80
C ASN A 185 26.10 24.74 32.99
N GLU A 186 26.59 25.07 34.19
CA GLU A 186 25.76 25.22 35.40
C GLU A 186 24.70 26.31 35.25
N GLN A 187 25.00 27.36 34.50
CA GLN A 187 24.05 28.45 34.19
C GLN A 187 23.03 28.08 33.10
N GLY A 188 23.12 26.90 32.49
CA GLY A 188 22.26 26.49 31.36
C GLY A 188 22.47 27.31 30.08
N LEU A 189 23.57 28.07 29.99
CA LEU A 189 23.83 28.94 28.85
C LEU A 189 24.19 28.13 27.60
N LEU A 190 24.87 26.99 27.78
CA LEU A 190 25.17 26.05 26.69
C LEU A 190 23.89 25.48 26.05
N ASP A 191 22.91 25.09 26.87
CA ASP A 191 21.62 24.58 26.37
C ASP A 191 20.83 25.68 25.64
N LYS A 192 20.83 26.90 26.18
CA LYS A 192 20.23 28.06 25.52
C LYS A 192 20.89 28.33 24.17
N LEU A 193 22.21 28.21 24.06
CA LEU A 193 22.93 28.34 22.79
C LEU A 193 22.60 27.19 21.84
N LYS A 194 22.53 25.95 22.32
CA LYS A 194 22.11 24.80 21.50
C LYS A 194 20.74 25.07 20.88
N ASN A 195 19.75 25.42 21.70
CA ASN A 195 18.40 25.70 21.21
C ASN A 195 18.36 26.84 20.20
N LYS A 196 19.09 27.92 20.47
CA LYS A 196 19.20 29.06 19.57
C LYS A 196 19.75 28.71 18.19
N TRP A 197 20.75 27.84 18.12
CA TRP A 197 21.44 27.54 16.85
C TRP A 197 20.89 26.33 16.10
N TRP A 198 20.22 25.40 16.79
CA TRP A 198 19.60 24.22 16.18
C TRP A 198 18.11 24.40 15.89
N TYR A 199 17.33 24.89 16.85
CA TYR A 199 15.86 24.88 16.78
C TYR A 199 15.29 26.26 16.46
N ASP A 200 15.71 27.32 17.15
CA ASP A 200 15.18 28.68 16.91
C ASP A 200 15.57 29.20 15.52
N LYS A 201 16.70 28.72 14.99
CA LYS A 201 17.20 28.99 13.64
C LYS A 201 16.97 27.82 12.68
N GLY A 202 16.18 26.84 13.09
CA GLY A 202 15.73 25.76 12.23
C GLY A 202 14.88 26.31 11.09
N GLU A 203 15.12 25.82 9.89
CA GLU A 203 14.35 26.19 8.70
C GLU A 203 13.16 25.26 8.49
N CYS A 204 13.22 24.08 9.11
CA CYS A 204 12.13 23.13 9.23
C CYS A 204 11.36 23.48 10.51
N GLY A 205 10.05 23.69 10.42
CA GLY A 205 9.23 23.95 11.62
C GLY A 205 9.31 22.79 12.62
N SER A 206 8.80 22.99 13.84
CA SER A 206 8.68 21.91 14.84
C SER A 206 7.87 20.75 14.26
N GLY A 207 8.57 19.74 13.73
CA GLY A 207 8.01 18.70 12.89
C GLY A 207 8.36 18.94 11.43
N GLY A 208 9.40 18.25 10.95
CA GLY A 208 9.76 18.23 9.54
C GLY A 208 8.53 17.93 8.67
N GLY A 209 8.24 18.86 7.76
CA GLY A 209 7.13 18.76 6.83
C GLY A 209 6.31 20.04 6.81
N ASP A 210 6.03 20.53 5.61
CA ASP A 210 4.82 21.32 5.33
C ASP A 210 3.58 20.46 5.64
N SER A 211 3.34 20.15 6.91
CA SER A 211 2.18 19.42 7.43
C SER A 211 1.07 20.37 7.86
N LYS A 212 1.02 21.55 7.22
CA LYS A 212 -0.21 22.33 7.11
C LYS A 212 -0.68 22.16 5.67
N ASP A 213 -1.72 21.36 5.50
CA ASP A 213 -2.56 21.31 4.30
C ASP A 213 -1.98 20.63 3.05
N LYS A 214 -1.44 19.43 3.20
CA LYS A 214 -1.51 18.43 2.12
C LYS A 214 -2.38 17.28 2.60
N THR A 215 -3.67 17.40 2.35
CA THR A 215 -4.57 16.24 2.33
C THR A 215 -3.94 15.22 1.37
N SER A 216 -3.48 14.09 1.92
CA SER A 216 -3.03 12.97 1.10
C SER A 216 -4.17 12.56 0.17
N ALA A 217 -4.07 12.95 -1.09
CA ALA A 217 -5.04 12.57 -2.09
C ALA A 217 -5.01 11.04 -2.20
N LEU A 218 -6.17 10.38 -2.12
CA LEU A 218 -6.26 8.96 -2.37
C LEU A 218 -5.71 8.66 -3.77
N SER A 219 -4.54 8.01 -3.82
CA SER A 219 -3.95 7.60 -5.09
C SER A 219 -4.74 6.44 -5.68
N LEU A 220 -4.80 6.37 -7.02
CA LEU A 220 -5.42 5.27 -7.77
C LEU A 220 -4.86 3.90 -7.34
N SER A 221 -3.59 3.87 -6.90
CA SER A 221 -2.95 2.65 -6.37
C SER A 221 -3.70 2.04 -5.19
N ASN A 222 -4.33 2.85 -4.34
CA ASN A 222 -5.07 2.37 -3.17
C ASN A 222 -6.41 1.71 -3.55
N VAL A 223 -6.97 2.06 -4.73
CA VAL A 223 -8.27 1.58 -5.23
C VAL A 223 -8.13 0.56 -6.37
N ALA A 224 -6.91 0.38 -6.90
CA ALA A 224 -6.61 -0.52 -8.02
C ALA A 224 -7.13 -1.96 -7.81
N GLY A 225 -7.08 -2.47 -6.57
CA GLY A 225 -7.62 -3.78 -6.21
C GLY A 225 -9.10 -3.97 -6.58
N VAL A 226 -9.92 -2.93 -6.43
CA VAL A 226 -11.35 -2.98 -6.77
C VAL A 226 -11.57 -3.17 -8.27
N PHE A 227 -10.76 -2.50 -9.10
CA PHE A 227 -10.82 -2.64 -10.56
C PHE A 227 -10.46 -4.05 -11.03
N TYR A 228 -9.45 -4.68 -10.41
CA TYR A 228 -9.06 -6.06 -10.76
C TYR A 228 -10.18 -7.07 -10.43
N ILE A 229 -10.84 -6.92 -9.28
CA ILE A 229 -11.98 -7.77 -8.90
C ILE A 229 -13.14 -7.58 -9.87
N LEU A 230 -13.44 -6.34 -10.28
CA LEU A 230 -14.52 -6.04 -11.23
C LEU A 230 -14.27 -6.70 -12.60
N ILE A 231 -13.06 -6.57 -13.15
CA ILE A 231 -12.69 -7.18 -14.43
C ILE A 231 -12.70 -8.71 -14.32
N GLY A 232 -12.15 -9.27 -13.25
CA GLY A 232 -12.18 -10.71 -12.99
C GLY A 232 -13.60 -11.25 -12.87
N GLY A 233 -14.49 -10.54 -12.17
CA GLY A 233 -15.90 -10.88 -12.04
C GLY A 233 -16.65 -10.86 -13.37
N LEU A 234 -16.41 -9.84 -14.21
CA LEU A 234 -17.00 -9.76 -15.55
C LEU A 234 -16.53 -10.91 -16.45
N GLY A 235 -15.23 -11.26 -16.39
CA GLY A 235 -14.66 -12.39 -17.13
C GLY A 235 -15.26 -13.73 -16.69
N LEU A 236 -15.39 -13.95 -15.38
CA LEU A 236 -16.01 -15.16 -14.83
C LEU A 236 -17.48 -15.26 -15.20
N ALA A 237 -18.23 -14.15 -15.15
CA ALA A 237 -19.63 -14.11 -15.56
C ALA A 237 -19.80 -14.45 -17.05
N MET A 238 -18.95 -13.91 -17.93
CA MET A 238 -18.95 -14.29 -19.34
C MET A 238 -18.60 -15.77 -19.54
N LEU A 239 -17.62 -16.31 -18.80
CA LEU A 239 -17.25 -17.72 -18.89
C LEU A 239 -18.41 -18.64 -18.48
N VAL A 240 -19.08 -18.33 -17.36
CA VAL A 240 -20.25 -19.09 -16.90
C VAL A 240 -21.37 -19.03 -17.93
N ALA A 241 -21.65 -17.84 -18.49
CA ALA A 241 -22.66 -17.68 -19.53
C ALA A 241 -22.34 -18.51 -20.79
N LEU A 242 -21.07 -18.55 -21.22
CA LEU A 242 -20.63 -19.38 -22.34
C LEU A 242 -20.80 -20.88 -22.04
N ILE A 243 -20.42 -21.31 -20.84
CA ILE A 243 -20.57 -22.71 -20.41
C ILE A 243 -22.06 -23.10 -20.40
N GLU A 244 -22.92 -22.31 -19.76
CA GLU A 244 -24.36 -22.57 -19.72
C GLU A 244 -24.97 -22.58 -21.13
N PHE A 245 -24.57 -21.64 -21.98
CA PHE A 245 -25.02 -21.59 -23.37
C PHE A 245 -24.60 -22.84 -24.14
N CYS A 246 -23.35 -23.28 -24.02
CA CYS A 246 -22.86 -24.50 -24.64
C CYS A 246 -23.57 -25.76 -24.10
N TYR A 247 -23.81 -25.85 -22.79
CA TYR A 247 -24.52 -26.97 -22.17
C TYR A 247 -25.96 -27.04 -22.66
N LYS A 248 -26.69 -25.91 -22.65
CA LYS A 248 -28.08 -25.82 -23.09
C LYS A 248 -28.22 -26.06 -24.59
N SER A 249 -27.32 -25.51 -25.40
CA SER A 249 -27.29 -25.75 -26.85
C SER A 249 -27.08 -27.24 -27.17
N ARG A 250 -26.17 -27.91 -26.45
CA ARG A 250 -25.96 -29.36 -26.62
C ARG A 250 -27.12 -30.21 -26.09
N SER A 251 -27.76 -29.83 -24.98
CA SER A 251 -28.93 -30.56 -24.45
C SER A 251 -30.13 -30.47 -25.40
N GLU A 252 -30.42 -29.27 -25.92
CA GLU A 252 -31.52 -29.04 -26.87
C GLU A 252 -31.25 -29.72 -28.22
N SER A 253 -30.03 -29.67 -28.73
CA SER A 253 -29.64 -30.40 -29.95
C SER A 253 -29.80 -31.92 -29.83
N LYS A 254 -29.55 -32.49 -28.64
CA LYS A 254 -29.80 -33.92 -28.36
C LYS A 254 -31.31 -34.21 -28.27
N ARG A 255 -32.11 -33.34 -27.66
CA ARG A 255 -33.58 -33.49 -27.58
C ARG A 255 -34.23 -33.48 -28.97
N MET A 256 -33.81 -32.61 -29.88
CA MET A 256 -34.33 -32.57 -31.25
C MET A 256 -34.00 -33.83 -32.07
N LYS A 257 -32.84 -34.45 -31.85
CA LYS A 257 -32.50 -35.74 -32.50
C LYS A 257 -33.39 -36.90 -32.02
N VAL A 258 -33.75 -36.93 -30.74
CA VAL A 258 -34.65 -37.96 -30.16
C VAL A 258 -36.09 -37.77 -30.67
N GLN A 259 -36.56 -36.52 -30.79
CA GLN A 259 -37.91 -36.23 -31.29
C GLN A 259 -38.06 -36.56 -32.79
N ASN A 260 -37.04 -36.29 -33.61
CA ASN A 260 -37.02 -36.65 -35.03
C ASN A 260 -36.97 -38.17 -35.28
N HIS A 261 -36.28 -38.94 -34.43
CA HIS A 261 -36.28 -40.41 -34.55
C HIS A 261 -37.66 -41.01 -34.20
N SER A 262 -38.37 -40.37 -33.27
CA SER A 262 -39.72 -40.78 -32.85
C SER A 262 -40.78 -40.49 -33.93
N THR A 263 -40.70 -39.32 -34.60
CA THR A 263 -41.61 -38.96 -35.70
C THR A 263 -41.31 -39.68 -37.02
N SER A 264 -40.06 -40.06 -37.29
CA SER A 264 -39.70 -40.88 -38.46
C SER A 264 -40.17 -42.33 -38.31
N SER A 265 -40.04 -42.92 -37.11
CA SER A 265 -40.58 -44.26 -36.85
C SER A 265 -42.11 -44.31 -36.99
N ASN A 266 -42.82 -43.30 -36.49
CA ASN A 266 -44.29 -43.27 -36.57
C ASN A 266 -44.82 -43.06 -38.01
N ARG A 267 -44.09 -42.31 -38.85
CA ARG A 267 -44.41 -42.18 -40.28
C ARG A 267 -44.18 -43.48 -41.06
N ASN A 268 -43.13 -44.24 -40.72
CA ASN A 268 -42.86 -45.53 -41.36
C ASN A 268 -43.90 -46.59 -40.97
N THR A 269 -44.35 -46.64 -39.71
CA THR A 269 -45.42 -47.57 -39.28
C THR A 269 -46.77 -47.24 -39.93
N LEU A 270 -47.12 -45.96 -40.07
CA LEU A 270 -48.38 -45.55 -40.71
C LEU A 270 -48.38 -45.81 -42.22
N ASN A 271 -47.23 -45.66 -42.89
CA ASN A 271 -47.07 -46.00 -44.31
C ASN A 271 -47.07 -47.53 -44.55
N PHE A 272 -46.54 -48.32 -43.61
CA PHE A 272 -46.59 -49.79 -43.68
C PHE A 272 -48.02 -50.33 -43.50
N LEU A 273 -48.82 -49.72 -42.61
CA LEU A 273 -50.24 -50.07 -42.47
C LEU A 273 -51.06 -49.71 -43.72
N LYS A 274 -50.80 -48.56 -44.36
CA LYS A 274 -51.44 -48.19 -45.64
C LYS A 274 -51.04 -49.09 -46.82
N MET A 275 -49.81 -49.62 -46.86
CA MET A 275 -49.38 -50.55 -47.91
C MET A 275 -50.01 -51.95 -47.77
N ASN A 276 -50.42 -52.34 -46.56
CA ASN A 276 -51.08 -53.63 -46.33
C ASN A 276 -52.60 -53.56 -46.60
N GLU A 277 -53.26 -52.42 -46.36
CA GLU A 277 -54.66 -52.23 -46.81
C GLU A 277 -54.79 -52.14 -48.33
N GLY A 278 -53.77 -51.62 -49.04
CA GLY A 278 -53.75 -51.55 -50.50
C GLY A 278 -53.55 -52.89 -51.23
N ARG A 279 -53.13 -53.95 -50.53
CA ARG A 279 -52.94 -55.30 -51.13
C ARG A 279 -54.12 -56.25 -50.94
N LEU A 280 -55.12 -55.92 -50.13
CA LEU A 280 -56.32 -56.76 -49.98
C LEU A 280 -57.47 -56.41 -50.94
N CYS A 281 -57.43 -55.28 -51.65
CA CYS A 281 -58.54 -54.83 -52.51
C CYS A 281 -58.40 -55.18 -54.01
N VAL A 282 -57.49 -56.08 -54.41
CA VAL A 282 -57.31 -56.47 -55.84
C VAL A 282 -57.59 -57.96 -56.08
N GLN A 283 -58.38 -58.63 -55.23
CA GLN A 283 -58.72 -60.04 -55.46
C GLN A 283 -60.19 -60.44 -55.37
N HIS A 284 -61.14 -59.50 -55.25
CA HIS A 284 -62.55 -59.78 -55.49
C HIS A 284 -63.29 -58.49 -55.92
N GLY A 285 -63.83 -58.50 -57.14
CA GLY A 285 -64.66 -57.42 -57.70
C GLY A 285 -64.39 -57.19 -59.17
#